data_AF-A0A7C0UK48-F1
#
_entry.id   AF-A0A7C0UK48-F1
#
_cell.length_a   1.000
_cell.length_b   1.000
_cell.length_c   1.000
_cell.angle_alpha   90.00
_cell.angle_beta   90.00
_cell.angle_gamma   90.00
#
_symmetry.space_group_name_H-M   'P 1'
#
loop_
_entity.id
_entity.type
_entity.pdbx_description
1 polymer ?
#
loop_
_entity_poly.entity_id
_entity_poly.type
_entity_poly.pdbx_seq_one_letter_code
_entity_poly.pdbx_strand_id
1 'polypeptide(L)'
;MNLEELLASFAGADEIELENVTIDTEELILKVQQALIASGAPSVAGVGVSPELAPLEYTVPIREYKGRVAEVQLGATKSEGGTRKHVVKLGGQTSLYWFEGGIINRPVVTFDVFDVAPPLPRAIREHVEDVWHDPAEWAKKAVKMGADLVTIHLTSTDPNNQDSSPREAAKTVEDVLQAVDVPLVIGGSGTPEKDPLVLEKCAEAAEGERCLLASANLDLDYKKIAQAAIKYKHNVLSWTSMNINDQKSLNRLLFDEGLNQDQIVQDPTTGALGYGLDYTYSIIERMKIGALKGDEELQMPISCGVTNAWGARESWLNNDAWGPREHRGPLWEIMTGTAVLMAGADIMMMLHPLAVKTVKDIILSMTGEKKSRKVRYEDWLTV
;
A
#
# COMPACT_ATOMS: atom_id res chain seq x y z
N MET A 1 4.12 21.80 54.98
CA MET A 1 2.95 22.30 54.23
C MET A 1 2.04 21.11 54.04
N ASN A 2 0.80 21.17 54.52
CA ASN A 2 -0.16 20.09 54.22
C ASN A 2 -0.65 20.25 52.77
N LEU A 3 -1.29 19.21 52.21
CA LEU A 3 -1.71 19.23 50.80
C LEU A 3 -2.71 20.36 50.52
N GLU A 4 -3.55 20.74 51.49
CA GLU A 4 -4.51 21.84 51.34
C GLU A 4 -3.83 23.21 51.29
N GLU A 5 -2.80 23.45 52.10
CA GLU A 5 -1.99 24.67 52.07
C GLU A 5 -1.17 24.78 50.77
N LEU A 6 -0.66 23.65 50.27
CA LEU A 6 0.05 23.58 48.99
C LEU A 6 -0.90 23.89 47.82
N LEU A 7 -2.07 23.26 47.79
CA LEU A 7 -3.11 23.49 46.76
C LEU A 7 -3.66 24.93 46.81
N ALA A 8 -3.80 25.52 48.00
CA ALA A 8 -4.19 26.92 48.15
C ALA A 8 -3.14 27.89 47.59
N SER A 9 -1.85 27.54 47.67
CA SER A 9 -0.77 28.38 47.11
C SER A 9 -0.74 28.40 45.58
N PHE A 10 -1.43 27.46 44.93
CA PHE A 10 -1.57 27.37 43.47
C PHE A 10 -2.77 28.14 42.93
N ALA A 11 -3.68 28.61 43.79
CA ALA A 11 -4.88 29.31 43.36
C ALA A 11 -4.55 30.69 42.76
N GLY A 12 -4.63 30.79 41.43
CA GLY A 12 -4.39 32.03 40.67
C GLY A 12 -3.00 32.14 40.03
N ALA A 13 -2.19 31.07 40.05
CA ALA A 13 -0.97 31.00 39.26
C ALA A 13 -1.30 30.59 37.81
N ASP A 14 -0.74 31.31 36.83
CA ASP A 14 -0.90 30.99 35.41
C ASP A 14 -0.03 29.78 34.99
N GLU A 15 1.06 29.50 35.73
CA GLU A 15 1.99 28.39 35.52
C GLU A 15 2.56 27.92 36.86
N ILE A 16 2.78 26.61 37.02
CA ILE A 16 3.35 25.99 38.23
C ILE A 16 4.47 25.04 37.81
N GLU A 17 5.69 25.30 38.27
CA GLU A 17 6.86 24.46 38.05
C GLU A 17 7.34 23.86 39.38
N LEU A 18 7.50 22.54 39.44
CA LEU A 18 7.89 21.80 40.65
C LEU A 18 9.30 21.24 40.46
N GLU A 19 10.27 21.77 41.21
CA GLU A 19 11.65 21.26 41.19
C GLU A 19 11.96 20.46 42.46
N ASN A 20 12.61 19.30 42.28
CA ASN A 20 13.07 18.41 43.37
C ASN A 20 11.97 17.91 44.32
N VAL A 21 10.79 17.56 43.79
CA VAL A 21 9.67 16.98 44.56
C VAL A 21 9.58 15.47 44.34
N THR A 22 9.47 14.71 45.44
CA THR A 22 9.17 13.26 45.41
C THR A 22 7.74 13.05 45.91
N ILE A 23 6.90 12.41 45.10
CA ILE A 23 5.50 12.09 45.44
C ILE A 23 5.37 10.57 45.51
N ASP A 24 5.17 10.05 46.72
CA ASP A 24 4.96 8.61 46.97
C ASP A 24 3.46 8.34 47.16
N THR A 25 2.79 7.85 46.12
CA THR A 25 1.35 7.52 46.13
C THR A 25 1.06 6.41 45.12
N GLU A 26 0.05 5.57 45.39
CA GLU A 26 -0.38 4.52 44.45
C GLU A 26 -1.14 5.09 43.24
N GLU A 27 -1.80 6.24 43.40
CA GLU A 27 -2.48 6.95 42.31
C GLU A 27 -2.44 8.47 42.56
N LEU A 28 -2.21 9.26 41.50
CA LEU A 28 -2.29 10.72 41.52
C LEU A 28 -3.30 11.18 40.45
N ILE A 29 -4.40 11.80 40.88
CA ILE A 29 -5.44 12.31 39.97
C ILE A 29 -5.48 13.84 40.05
N LEU A 30 -5.09 14.51 38.97
CA LEU A 30 -5.20 15.96 38.83
C LEU A 30 -6.57 16.31 38.21
N LYS A 31 -7.48 16.85 39.03
CA LYS A 31 -8.79 17.34 38.54
C LYS A 31 -8.73 18.85 38.37
N VAL A 32 -8.51 19.30 37.13
CA VAL A 32 -8.66 20.71 36.78
C VAL A 32 -10.14 21.01 36.64
N GLN A 33 -10.74 21.60 37.67
CA GLN A 33 -12.10 22.10 37.60
C GLN A 33 -12.04 23.45 36.86
N GLN A 34 -12.45 23.49 35.59
CA GLN A 34 -12.73 24.77 34.96
C GLN A 34 -13.85 25.43 35.78
N ALA A 35 -13.50 26.47 36.53
CA ALA A 35 -14.47 27.34 37.14
C ALA A 35 -15.24 28.01 36.00
N LEU A 36 -16.42 27.46 35.69
CA LEU A 36 -17.47 28.19 34.99
C LEU A 36 -17.78 29.40 35.87
N ILE A 37 -17.20 30.54 35.53
CA ILE A 37 -17.66 31.82 36.05
C ILE A 37 -19.12 31.93 35.59
N ALA A 38 -20.03 31.70 36.54
CA ALA A 38 -21.42 32.08 36.41
C ALA A 38 -21.48 33.61 36.41
N SER A 39 -21.08 34.20 35.29
CA SER A 39 -21.51 35.54 34.95
C SER A 39 -23.02 35.43 34.75
N GLY A 40 -23.79 36.11 35.60
CA GLY A 40 -25.23 36.23 35.42
C GLY A 40 -25.50 36.59 33.96
N ALA A 41 -26.43 35.86 33.33
CA ALA A 41 -26.77 36.09 31.94
C ALA A 41 -26.95 37.60 31.72
N PRO A 42 -26.13 38.24 30.87
CA PRO A 42 -26.44 39.60 30.47
C PRO A 42 -27.84 39.53 29.87
N SER A 43 -28.72 40.41 30.32
CA SER A 43 -29.99 40.66 29.63
C SER A 43 -29.68 40.66 28.14
N VAL A 44 -30.45 39.92 27.34
CA VAL A 44 -30.30 39.91 25.88
C VAL A 44 -30.66 41.32 25.39
N ALA A 45 -29.73 42.25 25.56
CA ALA A 45 -29.60 43.46 24.79
C ALA A 45 -29.47 42.96 23.36
N GLY A 46 -30.31 43.52 22.49
CA GLY A 46 -30.63 42.98 21.18
C GLY A 46 -29.41 42.40 20.46
N VAL A 47 -29.63 41.28 19.77
CA VAL A 47 -28.66 40.62 18.89
C VAL A 47 -28.02 41.68 18.01
N GLY A 48 -26.89 42.22 18.47
CA GLY A 48 -26.03 43.06 17.68
C GLY A 48 -25.62 42.17 16.53
N VAL A 49 -25.87 42.67 15.32
CA VAL A 49 -25.39 42.06 14.07
C VAL A 49 -24.00 41.50 14.35
N SER A 50 -23.85 40.18 14.17
CA SER A 50 -22.56 39.50 14.31
C SER A 50 -21.50 40.38 13.65
N PRO A 51 -20.40 40.75 14.33
CA PRO A 51 -19.40 41.62 13.74
C PRO A 51 -19.06 41.01 12.39
N GLU A 52 -19.26 41.81 11.34
CA GLU A 52 -19.09 41.39 9.95
C GLU A 52 -17.73 40.70 9.87
N LEU A 53 -17.75 39.35 9.80
CA LEU A 53 -16.52 38.57 9.85
C LEU A 53 -15.68 39.07 8.69
N ALA A 54 -14.50 39.59 9.01
CA ALA A 54 -13.58 40.06 7.98
C ALA A 54 -13.49 38.96 6.92
N PRO A 55 -13.64 39.29 5.63
CA PRO A 55 -13.65 38.27 4.58
C PRO A 55 -12.37 37.45 4.69
N LEU A 56 -12.52 36.18 5.08
CA LEU A 56 -11.40 35.26 5.19
C LEU A 56 -11.03 34.85 3.77
N GLU A 57 -9.87 35.29 3.30
CA GLU A 57 -9.33 34.81 2.04
C GLU A 57 -8.82 33.38 2.24
N TYR A 58 -9.54 32.40 1.67
CA TYR A 58 -9.10 31.02 1.67
C TYR A 58 -8.05 30.82 0.56
N THR A 59 -6.82 30.50 0.98
CA THR A 59 -5.77 30.03 0.08
C THR A 59 -5.59 28.53 0.27
N VAL A 60 -5.50 27.80 -0.84
CA VAL A 60 -5.23 26.36 -0.78
C VAL A 60 -3.83 26.15 -0.19
N PRO A 61 -3.65 25.33 0.85
CA PRO A 61 -2.37 25.16 1.52
C PRO A 61 -1.45 24.26 0.68
N ILE A 62 -0.80 24.83 -0.34
CA ILE A 62 0.16 24.14 -1.19
C ILE A 62 1.54 24.12 -0.52
N ARG A 63 2.14 22.94 -0.37
CA ARG A 63 3.53 22.79 0.10
C ARG A 63 4.46 22.45 -1.05
N GLU A 64 5.68 23.02 -1.02
CA GLU A 64 6.76 22.65 -1.92
C GLU A 64 7.67 21.60 -1.27
N TYR A 65 8.06 20.60 -2.06
CA TYR A 65 8.91 19.49 -1.65
C TYR A 65 10.18 19.47 -2.50
N LYS A 66 11.32 19.13 -1.89
CA LYS A 66 12.62 19.10 -2.58
C LYS A 66 12.88 17.78 -3.28
N GLY A 67 12.34 16.70 -2.73
CA GLY A 67 12.45 15.35 -3.29
C GLY A 67 11.25 14.98 -4.14
N ARG A 68 11.34 13.81 -4.77
CA ARG A 68 10.28 13.22 -5.59
C ARG A 68 10.35 11.71 -5.50
N VAL A 69 9.24 11.03 -5.74
CA VAL A 69 9.24 9.58 -5.98
C VAL A 69 9.69 9.35 -7.42
N ALA A 70 10.65 8.45 -7.64
CA ALA A 70 11.12 8.06 -8.96
C ALA A 70 9.97 7.47 -9.79
N GLU A 71 10.07 7.62 -11.11
CA GLU A 71 9.15 6.97 -12.04
C GLU A 71 9.70 5.59 -12.40
N VAL A 72 8.94 4.53 -12.12
CA VAL A 72 9.30 3.15 -12.50
C VAL A 72 8.37 2.71 -13.62
N GLN A 73 8.94 2.25 -14.73
CA GLN A 73 8.18 1.66 -15.83
C GLN A 73 8.12 0.13 -15.69
N LEU A 74 6.92 -0.43 -15.74
CA LEU A 74 6.65 -1.86 -15.83
C LEU A 74 6.17 -2.21 -17.24
N GLY A 75 6.76 -3.27 -17.80
CA GLY A 75 6.49 -3.70 -19.17
C GLY A 75 7.36 -2.98 -20.20
N ALA A 76 7.56 -3.64 -21.34
CA ALA A 76 8.22 -3.09 -22.51
C ALA A 76 7.44 -3.44 -23.77
N THR A 77 7.27 -2.44 -24.63
CA THR A 77 6.63 -2.61 -25.94
C THR A 77 7.60 -3.18 -26.97
N LYS A 78 7.08 -3.54 -28.16
CA LYS A 78 7.89 -3.99 -29.30
C LYS A 78 9.00 -2.99 -29.70
N SER A 79 8.78 -1.69 -29.53
CA SER A 79 9.79 -0.66 -29.80
C SER A 79 10.92 -0.63 -28.76
N GLU A 80 10.70 -1.20 -27.57
CA GLU A 80 11.64 -1.25 -26.46
C GLU A 80 12.29 -2.63 -26.30
N GLY A 81 11.90 -3.60 -27.14
CA GLY A 81 12.41 -4.97 -27.13
C GLY A 81 11.56 -5.99 -26.37
N GLY A 82 10.41 -5.58 -25.81
CA GLY A 82 9.45 -6.50 -25.19
C GLY A 82 8.24 -6.81 -26.09
N THR A 83 7.23 -7.47 -25.53
CA THR A 83 6.03 -7.89 -26.26
C THR A 83 4.73 -7.33 -25.68
N ARG A 84 4.80 -6.52 -24.61
CA ARG A 84 3.62 -5.91 -24.00
C ARG A 84 2.96 -4.92 -24.96
N LYS A 85 1.63 -4.80 -24.89
CA LYS A 85 0.87 -3.85 -25.73
C LYS A 85 0.98 -2.41 -25.24
N HIS A 86 1.13 -2.25 -23.93
CA HIS A 86 1.28 -0.96 -23.27
C HIS A 86 2.19 -1.14 -22.05
N VAL A 87 2.74 -0.03 -21.58
CA VAL A 87 3.54 0.03 -20.36
C VAL A 87 2.71 0.65 -19.24
N VAL A 88 3.05 0.31 -18.00
CA VAL A 88 2.52 0.95 -16.81
C VAL A 88 3.65 1.74 -16.16
N LYS A 89 3.39 3.00 -15.80
CA LYS A 89 4.33 3.84 -15.06
C LYS A 89 3.81 4.03 -13.65
N LEU A 90 4.73 4.02 -12.68
CA LEU A 90 4.46 4.16 -11.25
C LEU A 90 5.22 5.35 -10.71
N GLY A 91 4.79 5.88 -9.56
CA GLY A 91 5.51 6.95 -8.89
C GLY A 91 5.47 8.28 -9.63
N GLY A 92 6.58 9.02 -9.59
CA GLY A 92 6.69 10.36 -10.17
C GLY A 92 6.10 11.48 -9.31
N GLN A 93 5.58 11.18 -8.12
CA GLN A 93 4.93 12.19 -7.29
C GLN A 93 5.95 13.19 -6.70
N THR A 94 5.60 14.46 -6.74
CA THR A 94 6.36 15.59 -6.19
C THR A 94 5.67 16.28 -5.03
N SER A 95 4.54 15.73 -4.58
CA SER A 95 3.74 16.26 -3.47
C SER A 95 3.17 15.14 -2.61
N LEU A 96 2.76 15.48 -1.38
CA LEU A 96 2.16 14.51 -0.47
C LEU A 96 0.70 14.27 -0.83
N TYR A 97 -0.03 15.37 -1.10
CA TYR A 97 -1.43 15.31 -1.49
C TYR A 97 -1.59 15.61 -2.97
N TRP A 98 -2.56 14.96 -3.62
CA TRP A 98 -2.81 15.17 -5.06
C TRP A 98 -3.34 16.56 -5.39
N PHE A 99 -3.97 17.27 -4.45
CA PHE A 99 -4.38 18.66 -4.71
C PHE A 99 -3.19 19.62 -4.80
N GLU A 100 -2.02 19.23 -4.30
CA GLU A 100 -0.80 20.06 -4.31
C GLU A 100 -0.06 19.98 -5.65
N GLY A 101 0.13 18.76 -6.18
CA GLY A 101 0.97 18.51 -7.36
C GLY A 101 0.28 17.75 -8.49
N GLY A 102 -1.01 17.41 -8.34
CA GLY A 102 -1.74 16.55 -9.26
C GLY A 102 -1.34 15.07 -9.15
N ILE A 103 -1.79 14.29 -10.13
CA ILE A 103 -1.46 12.87 -10.28
C ILE A 103 -0.62 12.71 -11.54
N ILE A 104 0.65 12.34 -11.37
CA ILE A 104 1.57 12.11 -12.49
C ILE A 104 1.32 10.72 -13.09
N ASN A 105 1.49 9.69 -12.28
CA ASN A 105 1.10 8.32 -12.60
C ASN A 105 0.07 7.85 -11.57
N ARG A 106 -1.04 7.28 -12.05
CA ARG A 106 -2.07 6.75 -11.15
C ARG A 106 -1.59 5.46 -10.48
N PRO A 107 -2.00 5.18 -9.23
CA PRO A 107 -1.86 3.86 -8.65
C PRO A 107 -2.56 2.79 -9.49
N VAL A 108 -2.10 1.56 -9.36
CA VAL A 108 -2.57 0.42 -10.16
C VAL A 108 -2.91 -0.78 -9.30
N VAL A 109 -3.78 -1.64 -9.83
CA VAL A 109 -4.14 -2.91 -9.20
C VAL A 109 -3.53 -4.07 -9.97
N THR A 110 -2.89 -4.99 -9.27
CA THR A 110 -2.54 -6.30 -9.83
C THR A 110 -3.58 -7.33 -9.45
N PHE A 111 -3.61 -8.42 -10.20
CA PHE A 111 -4.42 -9.58 -9.86
C PHE A 111 -3.50 -10.79 -9.69
N ASP A 112 -3.61 -11.45 -8.54
CA ASP A 112 -2.84 -12.62 -8.18
C ASP A 112 -3.33 -13.87 -8.93
N VAL A 113 -2.41 -14.49 -9.65
CA VAL A 113 -2.54 -15.77 -10.35
C VAL A 113 -1.51 -16.72 -9.75
N PHE A 114 -1.84 -18.00 -9.65
CA PHE A 114 -0.95 -19.00 -9.08
C PHE A 114 -0.67 -20.07 -10.14
N ASP A 115 0.57 -20.54 -10.21
CA ASP A 115 0.90 -21.69 -11.05
C ASP A 115 0.26 -22.98 -10.51
N VAL A 116 0.18 -23.08 -9.19
CA VAL A 116 -0.54 -24.10 -8.43
C VAL A 116 -1.33 -23.39 -7.34
N ALA A 117 -2.63 -23.23 -7.57
CA ALA A 117 -3.50 -22.50 -6.66
C ALA A 117 -3.47 -23.09 -5.23
N PRO A 118 -3.21 -22.28 -4.19
CA PRO A 118 -3.35 -22.72 -2.81
C PRO A 118 -4.85 -22.94 -2.47
N PRO A 119 -5.17 -23.51 -1.30
CA PRO A 119 -6.55 -23.59 -0.83
C PRO A 119 -7.17 -22.19 -0.66
N LEU A 120 -7.83 -21.66 -1.69
CA LEU A 120 -8.50 -20.36 -1.61
C LEU A 120 -9.90 -20.48 -1.01
N PRO A 121 -10.34 -19.47 -0.25
CA PRO A 121 -11.73 -19.34 0.18
C PRO A 121 -12.71 -19.45 -0.99
N ARG A 122 -13.89 -20.04 -0.73
CA ARG A 122 -14.95 -20.23 -1.74
C ARG A 122 -15.29 -18.93 -2.49
N ALA A 123 -15.33 -17.80 -1.76
CA ALA A 123 -15.64 -16.49 -2.32
C ALA A 123 -14.68 -16.07 -3.46
N ILE A 124 -13.42 -16.51 -3.41
CA ILE A 124 -12.47 -16.28 -4.51
C ILE A 124 -12.62 -17.38 -5.56
N ARG A 125 -12.63 -18.64 -5.11
CA ARG A 125 -12.58 -19.83 -5.98
C ARG A 125 -13.70 -19.85 -7.01
N GLU A 126 -14.93 -19.48 -6.65
CA GLU A 126 -16.07 -19.48 -7.57
C GLU A 126 -15.90 -18.55 -8.78
N HIS A 127 -14.99 -17.57 -8.71
CA HIS A 127 -14.71 -16.67 -9.81
C HIS A 127 -13.67 -17.21 -10.79
N VAL A 128 -12.87 -18.20 -10.40
CA VAL A 128 -11.69 -18.65 -11.16
C VAL A 128 -11.62 -20.18 -11.32
N GLU A 129 -12.65 -20.91 -10.89
CA GLU A 129 -12.72 -22.38 -10.90
C GLU A 129 -12.56 -23.00 -12.31
N ASP A 130 -13.09 -22.35 -13.33
CA ASP A 130 -12.99 -22.75 -14.75
C ASP A 130 -11.57 -22.62 -15.34
N VAL A 131 -10.71 -21.81 -14.73
CA VAL A 131 -9.31 -21.56 -15.16
C VAL A 131 -8.29 -21.96 -14.08
N TRP A 132 -8.74 -22.64 -13.03
CA TRP A 132 -7.99 -22.92 -11.80
C TRP A 132 -6.66 -23.65 -12.01
N HIS A 133 -6.59 -24.46 -13.06
CA HIS A 133 -5.45 -25.32 -13.39
C HIS A 133 -4.62 -24.80 -14.59
N ASP A 134 -4.95 -23.62 -15.11
CA ASP A 134 -4.29 -23.02 -16.27
C ASP A 134 -3.91 -21.57 -15.94
N PRO A 135 -2.65 -21.31 -15.54
CA PRO A 135 -2.19 -19.98 -15.17
C PRO A 135 -2.31 -18.96 -16.31
N ALA A 136 -2.19 -19.40 -17.56
CA ALA A 136 -2.31 -18.54 -18.73
C ALA A 136 -3.76 -18.12 -18.97
N GLU A 137 -4.71 -19.05 -18.89
CA GLU A 137 -6.15 -18.72 -18.96
C GLU A 137 -6.62 -17.93 -17.74
N TRP A 138 -6.06 -18.21 -16.55
CA TRP A 138 -6.32 -17.41 -15.36
C TRP A 138 -5.81 -15.98 -15.54
N ALA A 139 -4.60 -15.77 -16.04
CA ALA A 139 -4.10 -14.43 -16.35
C ALA A 139 -5.00 -13.68 -17.35
N LYS A 140 -5.48 -14.34 -18.41
CA LYS A 140 -6.47 -13.74 -19.34
C LYS A 140 -7.76 -13.35 -18.61
N LYS A 141 -8.23 -14.19 -17.71
CA LYS A 141 -9.44 -13.92 -16.90
C LYS A 141 -9.22 -12.77 -15.92
N ALA A 142 -8.06 -12.70 -15.28
CA ALA A 142 -7.64 -11.61 -14.41
C ALA A 142 -7.66 -10.25 -15.13
N VAL A 143 -7.13 -10.18 -16.36
CA VAL A 143 -7.21 -8.96 -17.19
C VAL A 143 -8.66 -8.57 -17.47
N LYS A 144 -9.54 -9.53 -17.79
CA LYS A 144 -10.99 -9.28 -17.96
C LYS A 144 -11.67 -8.81 -16.66
N MET A 145 -11.13 -9.17 -15.50
CA MET A 145 -11.59 -8.74 -14.18
C MET A 145 -11.03 -7.37 -13.76
N GLY A 146 -10.26 -6.71 -14.62
CA GLY A 146 -9.82 -5.33 -14.42
C GLY A 146 -8.40 -5.17 -13.90
N ALA A 147 -7.58 -6.22 -13.94
CA ALA A 147 -6.16 -6.12 -13.61
C ALA A 147 -5.42 -5.11 -14.52
N ASP A 148 -4.63 -4.22 -13.93
CA ASP A 148 -3.67 -3.39 -14.68
C ASP A 148 -2.36 -4.16 -14.93
N LEU A 149 -2.02 -5.07 -14.01
CA LEU A 149 -0.90 -6.02 -14.08
C LEU A 149 -1.34 -7.39 -13.60
N VAL A 150 -0.60 -8.43 -13.99
CA VAL A 150 -0.78 -9.77 -13.42
C VAL A 150 0.40 -10.08 -12.50
N THR A 151 0.11 -10.52 -11.28
CA THR A 151 1.12 -11.16 -10.42
C THR A 151 1.01 -12.67 -10.64
N ILE A 152 2.08 -13.33 -11.08
CA ILE A 152 2.16 -14.79 -11.08
C ILE A 152 2.96 -15.24 -9.86
N HIS A 153 2.34 -16.01 -8.98
CA HIS A 153 2.96 -16.66 -7.83
C HIS A 153 3.35 -18.09 -8.21
N LEU A 154 4.65 -18.38 -8.18
CA LEU A 154 5.23 -19.68 -8.55
C LEU A 154 5.26 -20.62 -7.33
N THR A 155 4.12 -20.84 -6.69
CA THR A 155 3.99 -21.66 -5.47
C THR A 155 4.32 -23.14 -5.68
N SER A 156 4.31 -23.62 -6.93
CA SER A 156 4.79 -24.97 -7.27
C SER A 156 6.26 -25.19 -6.91
N THR A 157 7.06 -24.12 -6.85
CA THR A 157 8.50 -24.24 -6.59
C THR A 157 8.82 -24.52 -5.13
N ASP A 158 7.89 -24.39 -4.19
CA ASP A 158 8.15 -24.75 -2.79
C ASP A 158 8.59 -26.23 -2.70
N PRO A 159 9.76 -26.53 -2.09
CA PRO A 159 10.23 -27.90 -1.88
C PRO A 159 9.26 -28.78 -1.08
N ASN A 160 8.36 -28.18 -0.29
CA ASN A 160 7.32 -28.87 0.47
C ASN A 160 6.00 -29.03 -0.29
N ASN A 161 5.91 -28.48 -1.50
CA ASN A 161 4.75 -28.61 -2.39
C ASN A 161 5.07 -29.56 -3.56
N GLN A 162 5.28 -29.03 -4.76
CA GLN A 162 5.59 -29.82 -5.96
C GLN A 162 7.09 -29.85 -6.28
N ASP A 163 7.88 -29.00 -5.61
CA ASP A 163 9.31 -28.85 -5.85
C ASP A 163 9.66 -28.59 -7.34
N SER A 164 8.78 -27.93 -8.09
CA SER A 164 8.99 -27.67 -9.51
C SER A 164 10.33 -26.94 -9.75
N SER A 165 11.01 -27.30 -10.83
CA SER A 165 12.33 -26.76 -11.15
C SER A 165 12.24 -25.31 -11.63
N PRO A 166 13.33 -24.51 -11.51
CA PRO A 166 13.41 -23.18 -12.11
C PRO A 166 13.04 -23.13 -13.60
N ARG A 167 13.29 -24.22 -14.34
CA ARG A 167 12.95 -24.32 -15.76
C ARG A 167 11.45 -24.47 -15.99
N GLU A 168 10.77 -25.25 -15.16
CA GLU A 168 9.31 -25.41 -15.24
C GLU A 168 8.60 -24.10 -14.87
N ALA A 169 9.06 -23.44 -13.82
CA ALA A 169 8.56 -22.13 -13.41
C ALA A 169 8.73 -21.07 -14.51
N ALA A 170 9.91 -21.02 -15.15
CA ALA A 170 10.16 -20.12 -16.26
C ALA A 170 9.25 -20.38 -17.47
N LYS A 171 8.93 -21.65 -17.76
CA LYS A 171 7.98 -22.00 -18.80
C LYS A 171 6.57 -21.47 -18.48
N THR A 172 6.11 -21.60 -17.23
CA THR A 172 4.83 -21.01 -16.81
C THR A 172 4.82 -19.49 -17.03
N VAL A 173 5.93 -18.80 -16.73
CA VAL A 173 6.07 -17.36 -17.00
C VAL A 173 5.98 -17.05 -18.51
N GLU A 174 6.64 -17.82 -19.37
CA GLU A 174 6.53 -17.68 -20.83
C GLU A 174 5.09 -17.85 -21.32
N ASP A 175 4.39 -18.88 -20.83
CA ASP A 175 3.00 -19.17 -21.19
C ASP A 175 2.07 -18.00 -20.79
N VAL A 176 2.26 -17.43 -19.59
CA VAL A 176 1.51 -16.25 -19.13
C VAL A 176 1.87 -15.00 -19.94
N LEU A 177 3.15 -14.77 -20.24
CA LEU A 177 3.60 -13.65 -21.07
C LEU A 177 2.95 -13.68 -22.46
N GLN A 178 2.82 -14.86 -23.07
CA GLN A 178 2.16 -15.03 -24.36
C GLN A 178 0.64 -14.87 -24.29
N ALA A 179 0.06 -15.12 -23.11
CA ALA A 179 -1.38 -15.09 -22.90
C ALA A 179 -1.96 -13.68 -22.68
N VAL A 180 -1.19 -12.75 -22.12
CA VAL A 180 -1.67 -11.41 -21.75
C VAL A 180 -0.78 -10.29 -22.26
N ASP A 181 -1.43 -9.16 -22.56
CA ASP A 181 -0.79 -7.94 -23.07
C ASP A 181 -0.25 -7.00 -21.99
N VAL A 182 -0.63 -7.23 -20.72
CA VAL A 182 -0.27 -6.38 -19.57
C VAL A 182 1.12 -6.76 -19.00
N PRO A 183 1.78 -5.86 -18.26
CA PRO A 183 3.01 -6.18 -17.53
C PRO A 183 2.81 -7.23 -16.44
N LEU A 184 3.90 -7.94 -16.10
CA LEU A 184 3.91 -9.02 -15.10
C LEU A 184 4.74 -8.65 -13.87
N VAL A 185 4.26 -9.08 -12.71
CA VAL A 185 5.02 -9.25 -11.48
C VAL A 185 5.26 -10.76 -11.31
N ILE A 186 6.50 -11.18 -11.12
CA ILE A 186 6.89 -12.60 -11.01
C ILE A 186 7.30 -12.89 -9.57
N GLY A 187 6.46 -13.62 -8.86
CA GLY A 187 6.63 -14.04 -7.46
C GLY A 187 7.19 -15.46 -7.35
N GLY A 188 8.19 -15.66 -6.50
CA GLY A 188 8.67 -16.99 -6.09
C GLY A 188 7.72 -17.69 -5.11
N SER A 189 8.18 -18.80 -4.52
CA SER A 189 7.42 -19.51 -3.47
C SER A 189 7.69 -18.97 -2.06
N GLY A 190 8.65 -18.06 -1.91
CA GLY A 190 9.13 -17.56 -0.61
C GLY A 190 10.24 -18.42 -0.01
N THR A 191 10.85 -19.34 -0.78
CA THR A 191 11.86 -20.28 -0.28
C THR A 191 13.27 -19.72 -0.46
N PRO A 192 14.04 -19.48 0.62
CA PRO A 192 15.27 -18.72 0.49
C PRO A 192 16.35 -19.27 -0.42
N GLU A 193 16.56 -20.58 -0.41
CA GLU A 193 17.59 -21.17 -1.26
C GLU A 193 17.13 -21.33 -2.72
N LYS A 194 15.83 -21.33 -2.99
CA LYS A 194 15.27 -21.68 -4.30
C LYS A 194 14.79 -20.48 -5.10
N ASP A 195 14.18 -19.49 -4.44
CA ASP A 195 13.64 -18.30 -5.11
C ASP A 195 14.68 -17.55 -5.96
N PRO A 196 15.93 -17.30 -5.50
CA PRO A 196 16.92 -16.62 -6.35
C PRO A 196 17.25 -17.40 -7.64
N LEU A 197 17.21 -18.74 -7.61
CA LEU A 197 17.44 -19.59 -8.78
C LEU A 197 16.22 -19.58 -9.73
N VAL A 198 15.02 -19.62 -9.16
CA VAL A 198 13.76 -19.55 -9.91
C VAL A 198 13.62 -18.19 -10.60
N LEU A 199 13.81 -17.10 -9.85
CA LEU A 199 13.68 -15.74 -10.37
C LEU A 199 14.77 -15.43 -11.41
N GLU A 200 16.01 -15.90 -11.24
CA GLU A 200 17.04 -15.78 -12.28
C GLU A 200 16.60 -16.46 -13.58
N LYS A 201 16.03 -17.67 -13.49
CA LYS A 201 15.61 -18.41 -14.69
C LYS A 201 14.36 -17.80 -15.34
N CYS A 202 13.43 -17.29 -14.55
CA CYS A 202 12.25 -16.58 -15.05
C CYS A 202 12.64 -15.24 -15.69
N ALA A 203 13.62 -14.53 -15.13
CA ALA A 203 14.18 -13.32 -15.71
C ALA A 203 14.84 -13.58 -17.08
N GLU A 204 15.59 -14.68 -17.21
CA GLU A 204 16.16 -15.09 -18.50
C GLU A 204 15.07 -15.35 -19.56
N ALA A 205 14.02 -16.09 -19.18
CA ALA A 205 12.92 -16.42 -20.08
C ALA A 205 12.06 -15.20 -20.47
N ALA A 206 11.99 -14.20 -19.59
CA ALA A 206 11.26 -12.96 -19.79
C ALA A 206 12.14 -11.81 -20.32
N GLU A 207 13.36 -12.07 -20.80
CA GLU A 207 14.34 -11.02 -21.12
C GLU A 207 13.74 -9.88 -21.95
N GLY A 208 13.95 -8.65 -21.47
CA GLY A 208 13.48 -7.45 -22.17
C GLY A 208 12.00 -7.11 -21.94
N GLU A 209 11.21 -7.97 -21.30
CA GLU A 209 9.79 -7.68 -20.99
C GLU A 209 9.60 -6.66 -19.87
N ARG A 210 10.69 -6.32 -19.14
CA ARG A 210 10.67 -5.37 -18.02
C ARG A 210 9.61 -5.72 -16.94
N CYS A 211 9.56 -7.00 -16.57
CA CYS A 211 8.81 -7.51 -15.43
C CYS A 211 9.32 -6.93 -14.09
N LEU A 212 8.51 -7.08 -13.04
CA LEU A 212 8.91 -6.83 -11.65
C LEU A 212 9.21 -8.17 -10.96
N LEU A 213 10.46 -8.41 -10.57
CA LEU A 213 10.86 -9.61 -9.84
C LEU A 213 10.52 -9.46 -8.35
N ALA A 214 9.58 -10.27 -7.86
CA ALA A 214 9.11 -10.28 -6.48
C ALA A 214 9.63 -11.54 -5.75
N SER A 215 10.57 -11.41 -4.81
CA SER A 215 11.18 -10.18 -4.29
C SER A 215 12.64 -10.39 -3.91
N ALA A 216 13.42 -9.31 -3.86
CA ALA A 216 14.66 -9.29 -3.11
C ALA A 216 14.38 -8.92 -1.66
N ASN A 217 15.07 -9.58 -0.71
CA ASN A 217 15.04 -9.23 0.70
C ASN A 217 16.36 -9.61 1.42
N LEU A 218 16.47 -9.28 2.70
CA LEU A 218 17.69 -9.49 3.50
C LEU A 218 17.99 -10.96 3.85
N ASP A 219 16.97 -11.82 3.81
CA ASP A 219 17.09 -13.27 4.07
C ASP A 219 17.35 -14.08 2.78
N LEU A 220 17.19 -13.46 1.61
CA LEU A 220 17.45 -14.02 0.29
C LEU A 220 18.83 -13.60 -0.25
N ASP A 221 19.30 -14.30 -1.27
CA ASP A 221 20.38 -13.81 -2.12
C ASP A 221 19.87 -12.66 -3.02
N TYR A 222 19.67 -11.48 -2.42
CA TYR A 222 19.24 -10.27 -3.11
C TYR A 222 20.20 -9.88 -4.23
N LYS A 223 21.50 -10.21 -4.10
CA LYS A 223 22.51 -9.90 -5.12
C LYS A 223 22.21 -10.67 -6.39
N LYS A 224 21.94 -11.96 -6.27
CA LYS A 224 21.58 -12.78 -7.43
C LYS A 224 20.33 -12.25 -8.15
N ILE A 225 19.32 -11.82 -7.40
CA ILE A 225 18.09 -11.23 -7.96
C ILE A 225 18.39 -9.90 -8.64
N ALA A 226 19.18 -9.02 -8.02
CA ALA A 226 19.60 -7.75 -8.61
C ALA A 226 20.42 -7.93 -9.89
N GLN A 227 21.39 -8.85 -9.89
CA GLN A 227 22.20 -9.15 -11.07
C GLN A 227 21.36 -9.76 -12.20
N ALA A 228 20.40 -10.64 -11.89
CA ALA A 228 19.44 -11.14 -12.88
C ALA A 228 18.58 -10.00 -13.47
N ALA A 229 18.09 -9.09 -12.62
CA ALA A 229 17.30 -7.95 -13.06
C ALA A 229 18.11 -7.02 -13.99
N ILE A 230 19.35 -6.70 -13.65
CA ILE A 230 20.23 -5.87 -14.50
C ILE A 230 20.50 -6.59 -15.83
N LYS A 231 20.91 -7.86 -15.77
CA LYS A 231 21.29 -8.64 -16.94
C LYS A 231 20.15 -8.78 -17.95
N TYR A 232 18.93 -9.05 -17.47
CA TYR A 232 17.77 -9.33 -18.31
C TYR A 232 16.78 -8.14 -18.43
N LYS A 233 17.16 -6.97 -17.90
CA LYS A 233 16.43 -5.69 -17.99
C LYS A 233 15.06 -5.70 -17.29
N HIS A 234 15.04 -6.13 -16.05
CA HIS A 234 13.88 -6.14 -15.16
C HIS A 234 14.01 -5.16 -14.01
N ASN A 235 12.89 -4.98 -13.31
CA ASN A 235 12.80 -4.24 -12.05
C ASN A 235 12.78 -5.22 -10.88
N VAL A 236 13.06 -4.74 -9.67
CA VAL A 236 13.06 -5.54 -8.44
C VAL A 236 12.08 -4.98 -7.43
N LEU A 237 11.30 -5.86 -6.81
CA LEU A 237 10.53 -5.53 -5.63
C LEU A 237 11.41 -5.76 -4.39
N SER A 238 11.68 -4.68 -3.66
CA SER A 238 12.52 -4.61 -2.46
C SER A 238 11.63 -4.80 -1.23
N TRP A 239 11.56 -6.03 -0.73
CA TRP A 239 10.65 -6.43 0.34
C TRP A 239 11.32 -6.41 1.72
N THR A 240 10.64 -5.82 2.70
CA THR A 240 11.05 -5.85 4.11
C THR A 240 9.86 -6.03 5.04
N SER A 241 10.11 -6.47 6.27
CA SER A 241 9.07 -6.72 7.27
C SER A 241 8.83 -5.49 8.17
N MET A 242 7.97 -4.57 7.72
CA MET A 242 7.45 -3.44 8.51
C MET A 242 8.52 -2.61 9.25
N ASN A 243 9.68 -2.40 8.62
CA ASN A 243 10.76 -1.62 9.20
C ASN A 243 11.41 -0.70 8.16
N ILE A 244 11.25 0.61 8.35
CA ILE A 244 11.77 1.63 7.43
C ILE A 244 13.31 1.64 7.37
N ASN A 245 14.01 1.28 8.44
CA ASN A 245 15.48 1.25 8.44
C ASN A 245 16.00 0.04 7.67
N ASP A 246 15.30 -1.10 7.77
CA ASP A 246 15.61 -2.28 6.97
C ASP A 246 15.31 -1.99 5.49
N GLN A 247 14.21 -1.28 5.20
CA GLN A 247 13.86 -0.86 3.84
C GLN A 247 14.96 0.00 3.22
N LYS A 248 15.43 1.04 3.95
CA LYS A 248 16.56 1.86 3.52
C LYS A 248 17.84 1.06 3.30
N SER A 249 18.14 0.14 4.23
CA SER A 249 19.34 -0.69 4.15
C SER A 249 19.30 -1.60 2.93
N LEU A 250 18.17 -2.29 2.69
CA LEU A 250 17.98 -3.12 1.51
C LEU A 250 18.08 -2.31 0.22
N ASN A 251 17.44 -1.13 0.16
CA ASN A 251 17.51 -0.26 -1.01
C ASN A 251 18.95 0.18 -1.32
N ARG A 252 19.72 0.57 -0.29
CA ARG A 252 21.15 0.90 -0.45
C ARG A 252 21.96 -0.27 -1.00
N LEU A 253 21.72 -1.48 -0.48
CA LEU A 253 22.38 -2.69 -0.98
C LEU A 253 22.02 -2.98 -2.45
N LEU A 254 20.77 -2.77 -2.85
CA LEU A 254 20.36 -2.91 -4.25
C LEU A 254 21.01 -1.85 -5.16
N PHE A 255 21.21 -0.63 -4.66
CA PHE A 255 21.98 0.39 -5.38
C PHE A 255 23.46 0.00 -5.54
N ASP A 256 24.07 -0.56 -4.50
CA ASP A 256 25.45 -1.04 -4.53
C ASP A 256 25.66 -2.18 -5.55
N GLU A 257 24.61 -2.98 -5.81
CA GLU A 257 24.60 -4.00 -6.86
C GLU A 257 24.38 -3.43 -8.29
N GLY A 258 24.05 -2.14 -8.40
CA GLY A 258 23.96 -1.39 -9.66
C GLY A 258 22.55 -1.06 -10.13
N LEU A 259 21.50 -1.31 -9.33
CA LEU A 259 20.14 -0.88 -9.63
C LEU A 259 19.96 0.61 -9.34
N ASN A 260 19.09 1.27 -10.10
CA ASN A 260 18.71 2.66 -9.87
C ASN A 260 17.30 2.75 -9.25
N GLN A 261 16.94 3.94 -8.75
CA GLN A 261 15.61 4.20 -8.15
C GLN A 261 14.45 3.91 -9.12
N ASP A 262 14.65 4.11 -10.42
CA ASP A 262 13.68 3.84 -11.49
C ASP A 262 13.57 2.34 -11.86
N GLN A 263 14.29 1.46 -11.14
CA GLN A 263 14.25 0.01 -11.29
C GLN A 263 13.78 -0.73 -10.03
N ILE A 264 13.42 -0.01 -8.96
CA ILE A 264 13.06 -0.60 -7.67
C ILE A 264 11.65 -0.18 -7.28
N VAL A 265 10.85 -1.12 -6.79
CA VAL A 265 9.57 -0.86 -6.11
C VAL A 265 9.70 -1.38 -4.67
N GLN A 266 9.32 -0.59 -3.68
CA GLN A 266 9.46 -0.94 -2.27
C GLN A 266 8.22 -1.67 -1.76
N ASP A 267 8.38 -2.69 -0.93
CA ASP A 267 7.28 -3.34 -0.23
C ASP A 267 7.61 -3.44 1.27
N PRO A 268 7.05 -2.56 2.11
CA PRO A 268 7.30 -2.56 3.54
C PRO A 268 6.49 -3.64 4.30
N THR A 269 5.89 -4.61 3.62
CA THR A 269 4.90 -5.55 4.13
C THR A 269 3.57 -4.89 4.51
N THR A 270 2.49 -5.49 4.03
CA THR A 270 1.12 -5.03 4.30
C THR A 270 0.44 -5.87 5.39
N GLY A 271 0.11 -5.24 6.51
CA GLY A 271 -0.80 -5.79 7.50
C GLY A 271 -2.24 -5.68 7.01
N ALA A 272 -3.02 -6.73 7.19
CA ALA A 272 -4.45 -6.70 6.84
C ALA A 272 -5.23 -5.83 7.83
N LEU A 273 -6.43 -5.38 7.42
CA LEU A 273 -7.37 -4.74 8.34
C LEU A 273 -7.56 -5.58 9.62
N GLY A 274 -7.34 -4.99 10.80
CA GLY A 274 -7.41 -5.69 12.09
C GLY A 274 -6.15 -6.47 12.48
N TYR A 275 -5.15 -6.56 11.59
CA TYR A 275 -3.91 -7.32 11.77
C TYR A 275 -2.68 -6.49 11.32
N GLY A 276 -2.52 -5.29 11.89
CA GLY A 276 -1.34 -4.44 11.68
C GLY A 276 -1.41 -3.44 10.52
N LEU A 277 -2.59 -3.20 9.95
CA LEU A 277 -2.78 -2.19 8.88
C LEU A 277 -2.37 -0.77 9.29
N ASP A 278 -2.56 -0.41 10.56
CA ASP A 278 -2.16 0.88 11.14
C ASP A 278 -0.64 1.10 11.12
N TYR A 279 0.13 0.04 11.39
CA TYR A 279 1.58 0.05 11.24
C TYR A 279 2.00 0.21 9.79
N THR A 280 1.42 -0.57 8.87
CA THR A 280 1.66 -0.42 7.43
C THR A 280 1.33 0.99 6.96
N TYR A 281 0.16 1.52 7.31
CA TYR A 281 -0.28 2.86 6.93
C TYR A 281 0.75 3.92 7.34
N SER A 282 1.17 3.88 8.61
CA SER A 282 2.14 4.83 9.17
C SER A 282 3.53 4.70 8.51
N ILE A 283 3.96 3.49 8.17
CA ILE A 283 5.23 3.26 7.48
C ILE A 283 5.20 3.84 6.07
N ILE A 284 4.13 3.59 5.30
CA ILE A 284 3.97 4.13 3.94
C ILE A 284 3.99 5.66 3.98
N GLU A 285 3.26 6.30 4.90
CA GLU A 285 3.29 7.77 5.03
C GLU A 285 4.69 8.29 5.35
N ARG A 286 5.42 7.63 6.26
CA ARG A 286 6.80 8.00 6.60
C ARG A 286 7.74 7.84 5.42
N MET A 287 7.58 6.78 4.62
CA MET A 287 8.35 6.55 3.41
C MET A 287 8.07 7.64 2.36
N LYS A 288 6.79 7.95 2.10
CA LYS A 288 6.37 9.02 1.18
C LYS A 288 6.92 10.37 1.60
N ILE A 289 6.80 10.72 2.88
CA ILE A 289 7.33 11.98 3.43
C ILE A 289 8.86 12.01 3.34
N GLY A 290 9.54 10.89 3.61
CA GLY A 290 10.99 10.76 3.46
C GLY A 290 11.43 11.04 2.02
N ALA A 291 10.81 10.36 1.05
CA ALA A 291 11.06 10.54 -0.37
C ALA A 291 10.94 12.01 -0.80
N LEU A 292 9.84 12.67 -0.41
CA LEU A 292 9.55 14.07 -0.72
C LEU A 292 10.47 15.06 0.02
N LYS A 293 11.06 14.66 1.15
CA LYS A 293 12.09 15.44 1.85
C LYS A 293 13.49 15.28 1.24
N GLY A 294 13.66 14.39 0.25
CA GLY A 294 14.94 14.18 -0.44
C GLY A 294 15.73 12.96 0.04
N ASP A 295 15.09 12.03 0.75
CA ASP A 295 15.72 10.79 1.19
C ASP A 295 15.82 9.79 0.02
N GLU A 296 16.97 9.77 -0.67
CA GLU A 296 17.18 8.97 -1.89
C GLU A 296 16.93 7.48 -1.67
N GLU A 297 17.11 6.96 -0.45
CA GLU A 297 16.88 5.56 -0.10
C GLU A 297 15.40 5.20 -0.02
N LEU A 298 14.50 6.18 -0.08
CA LEU A 298 13.05 5.99 0.00
C LEU A 298 12.30 6.53 -1.22
N GLN A 299 13.00 7.10 -2.20
CA GLN A 299 12.43 7.76 -3.38
C GLN A 299 11.95 6.80 -4.47
N MET A 300 11.42 5.63 -4.10
CA MET A 300 10.89 4.65 -5.04
C MET A 300 9.39 4.42 -4.80
N PRO A 301 8.62 4.00 -5.83
CA PRO A 301 7.22 3.64 -5.67
C PRO A 301 7.00 2.54 -4.63
N ILE A 302 5.80 2.46 -4.06
CA ILE A 302 5.45 1.51 -3.00
C ILE A 302 4.42 0.49 -3.50
N SER A 303 4.70 -0.80 -3.33
CA SER A 303 3.77 -1.91 -3.51
C SER A 303 3.20 -2.38 -2.18
N CYS A 304 1.97 -2.87 -2.20
CA CYS A 304 1.30 -3.43 -1.03
C CYS A 304 0.59 -4.74 -1.36
N GLY A 305 0.95 -5.80 -0.63
CA GLY A 305 0.29 -7.11 -0.64
C GLY A 305 -1.10 -7.08 0.00
N VAL A 306 -2.09 -6.51 -0.68
CA VAL A 306 -3.48 -6.36 -0.17
C VAL A 306 -4.18 -7.72 -0.02
N THR A 307 -3.79 -8.72 -0.80
CA THR A 307 -4.25 -10.12 -0.68
C THR A 307 -4.07 -10.70 0.72
N ASN A 308 -3.17 -10.16 1.55
CA ASN A 308 -3.03 -10.52 2.97
C ASN A 308 -4.35 -10.38 3.76
N ALA A 309 -5.30 -9.58 3.28
CA ALA A 309 -6.67 -9.51 3.80
C ALA A 309 -7.35 -10.89 3.90
N TRP A 310 -7.00 -11.84 3.02
CA TRP A 310 -7.54 -13.20 3.04
C TRP A 310 -6.88 -14.12 4.08
N GLY A 311 -5.80 -13.66 4.74
CA GLY A 311 -5.26 -14.31 5.94
C GLY A 311 -6.08 -14.02 7.21
N ALA A 312 -6.83 -12.91 7.23
CA ALA A 312 -7.69 -12.55 8.35
C ALA A 312 -8.89 -13.51 8.44
N ARG A 313 -9.18 -14.04 9.63
CA ARG A 313 -10.28 -15.02 9.82
C ARG A 313 -11.63 -14.42 9.45
N GLU A 314 -11.80 -13.13 9.67
CA GLU A 314 -12.97 -12.32 9.33
C GLU A 314 -13.26 -12.25 7.83
N SER A 315 -12.32 -12.65 6.97
CA SER A 315 -12.53 -12.67 5.52
C SER A 315 -13.16 -13.98 5.01
N TRP A 316 -12.95 -15.12 5.69
CA TRP A 316 -13.34 -16.44 5.17
C TRP A 316 -14.06 -17.36 6.17
N LEU A 317 -13.91 -17.14 7.47
CA LEU A 317 -14.53 -17.97 8.51
C LEU A 317 -16.04 -17.74 8.55
N ASN A 318 -16.78 -18.84 8.68
CA ASN A 318 -18.22 -18.79 8.92
C ASN A 318 -18.48 -18.39 10.38
N ASN A 319 -19.18 -17.27 10.56
CA ASN A 319 -19.60 -16.78 11.87
C ASN A 319 -20.90 -15.98 11.70
N ASP A 320 -21.99 -16.49 12.26
CA ASP A 320 -23.33 -15.89 12.11
C ASP A 320 -23.40 -14.48 12.69
N ALA A 321 -22.64 -14.20 13.76
CA ALA A 321 -22.64 -12.88 14.40
C ALA A 321 -21.94 -11.80 13.55
N TRP A 322 -21.07 -12.19 12.61
CA TRP A 322 -20.36 -11.26 11.72
C TRP A 322 -21.07 -11.07 10.37
N GLY A 323 -22.11 -11.86 10.11
CA GLY A 323 -22.83 -11.85 8.83
C GLY A 323 -22.11 -12.62 7.71
N PRO A 324 -22.61 -12.51 6.47
CA PRO A 324 -22.17 -13.34 5.34
C PRO A 324 -20.71 -13.10 4.94
N ARG A 325 -19.92 -14.17 4.83
CA ARG A 325 -18.51 -14.07 4.43
C ARG A 325 -18.31 -13.67 2.98
N GLU A 326 -19.30 -13.93 2.13
CA GLU A 326 -19.35 -13.58 0.72
C GLU A 326 -19.32 -12.05 0.52
N HIS A 327 -19.77 -11.30 1.54
CA HIS A 327 -19.63 -9.85 1.59
C HIS A 327 -18.41 -9.41 2.39
N ARG A 328 -18.15 -10.04 3.54
CA ARG A 328 -17.03 -9.67 4.40
C ARG A 328 -15.66 -9.83 3.75
N GLY A 329 -15.41 -10.95 3.07
CA GLY A 329 -14.12 -11.23 2.45
C GLY A 329 -13.68 -10.13 1.48
N PRO A 330 -14.50 -9.83 0.46
CA PRO A 330 -14.21 -8.73 -0.47
C PRO A 330 -14.11 -7.37 0.24
N LEU A 331 -14.96 -7.10 1.25
CA LEU A 331 -14.88 -5.85 2.01
C LEU A 331 -13.56 -5.72 2.78
N TRP A 332 -13.03 -6.82 3.34
CA TRP A 332 -11.74 -6.81 4.04
C TRP A 332 -10.60 -6.42 3.10
N GLU A 333 -10.62 -6.95 1.89
CA GLU A 333 -9.64 -6.63 0.84
C GLU A 333 -9.82 -5.19 0.33
N ILE A 334 -11.07 -4.74 0.11
CA ILE A 334 -11.38 -3.35 -0.28
C ILE A 334 -10.88 -2.36 0.76
N MET A 335 -11.16 -2.60 2.04
CA MET A 335 -10.77 -1.68 3.12
C MET A 335 -9.26 -1.64 3.30
N THR A 336 -8.58 -2.80 3.24
CA THR A 336 -7.12 -2.89 3.28
C THR A 336 -6.51 -2.13 2.09
N GLY A 337 -6.99 -2.38 0.87
CA GLY A 337 -6.51 -1.73 -0.35
C GLY A 337 -6.76 -0.23 -0.38
N THR A 338 -7.92 0.22 0.11
CA THR A 338 -8.25 1.64 0.20
C THR A 338 -7.37 2.35 1.23
N ALA A 339 -7.11 1.73 2.38
CA ALA A 339 -6.25 2.33 3.40
C ALA A 339 -4.81 2.54 2.89
N VAL A 340 -4.20 1.52 2.27
CA VAL A 340 -2.83 1.66 1.74
C VAL A 340 -2.76 2.61 0.54
N LEU A 341 -3.82 2.68 -0.29
CA LEU A 341 -3.95 3.68 -1.34
C LEU A 341 -3.91 5.11 -0.76
N MET A 342 -4.67 5.35 0.32
CA MET A 342 -4.70 6.66 0.98
C MET A 342 -3.36 7.00 1.65
N ALA A 343 -2.62 6.00 2.15
CA ALA A 343 -1.28 6.20 2.69
C ALA A 343 -0.23 6.55 1.60
N GLY A 344 -0.52 6.23 0.34
CA GLY A 344 0.30 6.61 -0.81
C GLY A 344 0.94 5.45 -1.58
N ALA A 345 0.39 4.23 -1.48
CA ALA A 345 0.80 3.09 -2.28
C ALA A 345 0.57 3.32 -3.79
N ASP A 346 1.47 2.78 -4.60
CA ASP A 346 1.46 2.85 -6.07
C ASP A 346 0.95 1.56 -6.72
N ILE A 347 1.17 0.40 -6.08
CA ILE A 347 0.66 -0.90 -6.52
C ILE A 347 -0.14 -1.56 -5.38
N MET A 348 -1.36 -2.01 -5.67
CA MET A 348 -2.12 -2.89 -4.78
C MET A 348 -2.23 -4.28 -5.39
N MET A 349 -1.59 -5.26 -4.75
CA MET A 349 -1.64 -6.67 -5.16
C MET A 349 -2.88 -7.33 -4.56
N MET A 350 -3.83 -7.70 -5.42
CA MET A 350 -5.19 -8.06 -5.05
C MET A 350 -5.60 -9.40 -5.68
N LEU A 351 -6.68 -10.00 -5.20
CA LEU A 351 -7.11 -11.34 -5.59
C LEU A 351 -8.62 -11.45 -5.85
N HIS A 352 -9.50 -10.71 -5.16
CA HIS A 352 -10.94 -10.84 -5.38
C HIS A 352 -11.46 -9.89 -6.45
N PRO A 353 -12.19 -10.36 -7.49
CA PRO A 353 -12.64 -9.51 -8.60
C PRO A 353 -13.50 -8.31 -8.19
N LEU A 354 -14.42 -8.48 -7.24
CA LEU A 354 -15.20 -7.37 -6.70
C LEU A 354 -14.31 -6.33 -5.99
N ALA A 355 -13.27 -6.78 -5.27
CA ALA A 355 -12.38 -5.89 -4.54
C ALA A 355 -11.50 -5.11 -5.52
N VAL A 356 -10.87 -5.81 -6.48
CA VAL A 356 -10.11 -5.24 -7.60
C VAL A 356 -10.93 -4.16 -8.31
N LYS A 357 -12.15 -4.50 -8.74
CA LYS A 357 -13.03 -3.55 -9.41
C LYS A 357 -13.34 -2.32 -8.54
N THR A 358 -13.64 -2.53 -7.25
CA THR A 358 -14.03 -1.44 -6.34
C THR A 358 -12.87 -0.51 -6.06
N VAL A 359 -11.70 -1.05 -5.74
CA VAL A 359 -10.49 -0.25 -5.49
C VAL A 359 -10.06 0.49 -6.76
N LYS A 360 -10.12 -0.16 -7.93
CA LYS A 360 -9.88 0.50 -9.21
C LYS A 360 -10.89 1.61 -9.49
N ASP A 361 -12.17 1.39 -9.21
CA ASP A 361 -13.21 2.41 -9.34
C ASP A 361 -12.95 3.64 -8.43
N ILE A 362 -12.40 3.43 -7.23
CA ILE A 362 -11.96 4.50 -6.32
C ILE A 362 -10.80 5.27 -6.94
N ILE A 363 -9.75 4.59 -7.40
CA ILE A 363 -8.59 5.20 -8.08
C ILE A 363 -9.04 6.04 -9.27
N LEU A 364 -9.89 5.49 -10.14
CA LEU A 364 -10.38 6.17 -11.34
C LEU A 364 -11.25 7.39 -10.99
N SER A 365 -12.03 7.30 -9.91
CA SER A 365 -12.85 8.44 -9.45
C SER A 365 -11.99 9.57 -8.91
N MET A 366 -10.97 9.20 -8.15
CA MET A 366 -9.99 10.11 -7.56
C MET A 366 -9.11 10.82 -8.59
N THR A 367 -8.76 10.12 -9.67
CA THR A 367 -7.97 10.64 -10.80
C THR A 367 -8.80 11.44 -11.80
N GLY A 368 -10.12 11.49 -11.63
CA GLY A 368 -11.06 12.16 -12.54
C GLY A 368 -11.34 11.38 -13.83
N GLU A 369 -10.75 10.20 -14.03
CA GLU A 369 -11.00 9.31 -15.16
C GLU A 369 -12.41 8.73 -15.13
N LYS A 370 -12.98 8.55 -13.93
CA LYS A 370 -14.38 8.17 -13.71
C LYS A 370 -15.15 9.32 -13.10
N LYS A 371 -16.15 9.82 -13.82
CA LYS A 371 -17.03 10.88 -13.31
C LYS A 371 -17.84 10.35 -12.13
N SER A 372 -17.69 11.00 -10.97
CA SER A 372 -18.57 10.76 -9.83
C SER A 372 -19.99 11.27 -10.14
N ARG A 373 -20.98 10.67 -9.49
CA ARG A 373 -22.34 11.22 -9.48
C ARG A 373 -22.26 12.61 -8.85
N LYS A 374 -22.83 13.63 -9.49
CA LYS A 374 -23.05 14.93 -8.84
C LYS A 374 -24.05 14.72 -7.70
N VAL A 375 -23.54 14.66 -6.48
CA VAL A 375 -24.32 14.76 -5.26
C VAL A 375 -24.16 16.20 -4.78
N ARG A 376 -25.27 16.90 -4.55
CA ARG A 376 -25.22 18.19 -3.87
C ARG A 376 -24.74 17.92 -2.45
N TYR A 377 -23.66 18.57 -2.02
CA TYR A 377 -23.12 18.36 -0.67
C TYR A 377 -24.11 18.85 0.40
N GLU A 378 -25.23 19.45 0.04
CA GLU A 378 -26.32 19.80 0.94
C GLU A 378 -27.29 18.62 1.14
N ASP A 379 -27.28 17.63 0.23
CA ASP A 379 -28.23 16.51 0.23
C ASP A 379 -27.77 15.30 1.08
N TRP A 380 -26.57 15.30 1.70
CA TRP A 380 -26.17 14.23 2.66
C TRP A 380 -26.66 14.48 4.09
N LEU A 381 -27.11 15.70 4.38
CA LEU A 381 -27.74 16.10 5.64
C LEU A 381 -29.26 16.21 5.45
N THR A 382 -29.91 15.12 5.06
CA THR A 382 -31.37 15.02 5.27
C THR A 382 -31.62 14.40 6.64
N VAL A 383 -32.04 15.25 7.58
CA VAL A 383 -32.58 14.87 8.90
C VAL A 383 -33.98 14.30 8.75
#